data_AF-A0A962VTB8-F1
#
_entry.id   AF-A0A962VTB8-F1
#
_cell.length_a   1.000
_cell.length_b   1.000
_cell.length_c   1.000
_cell.angle_alpha   90.00
_cell.angle_beta   90.00
_cell.angle_gamma   90.00
#
_symmetry.space_group_name_H-M   'P 1'
#
loop_
_entity.id
_entity.type
_entity.pdbx_description
1 polymer ?
#
loop_
_entity_poly.entity_id
_entity_poly.type
_entity_poly.pdbx_seq_one_letter_code
_entity_poly.pdbx_strand_id
1 'polypeptide(L)'
;MRMIVIGAQGQVGWELTRRALAQGHDVLAWDQAELDITDAVAVNQTLDASGADIVINAAAYTAVDKAEQEPERAFAVNRDGPVHLATACARLNIPLLHISTDYVYDGAKTSPY
;
A
#
# COMPACT_ATOMS: atom_id res chain seq x y z
N MET A 1 -4.91 9.07 -16.13
CA MET A 1 -3.72 8.45 -15.54
C MET A 1 -4.03 7.01 -15.20
N ARG A 2 -3.01 6.14 -15.23
CA ARG A 2 -3.06 4.76 -14.75
C ARG A 2 -2.62 4.73 -13.29
N MET A 3 -3.53 4.32 -12.41
CA MET A 3 -3.31 4.28 -10.97
C MET A 3 -3.25 2.82 -10.53
N ILE A 4 -2.23 2.46 -9.75
CA ILE A 4 -2.26 1.21 -8.99
C ILE A 4 -2.80 1.51 -7.59
N VAL A 5 -3.78 0.73 -7.15
CA VAL A 5 -4.25 0.72 -5.76
C VAL A 5 -3.99 -0.65 -5.18
N ILE A 6 -3.09 -0.75 -4.20
CA ILE A 6 -2.73 -2.01 -3.53
C ILE A 6 -3.51 -2.12 -2.22
N GLY A 7 -4.00 -3.31 -1.89
CA GLY A 7 -4.96 -3.53 -0.79
C GLY A 7 -6.36 -3.07 -1.18
N ALA A 8 -6.72 -3.26 -2.45
CA ALA A 8 -7.94 -2.72 -3.03
C ALA A 8 -9.24 -3.32 -2.46
N GLN A 9 -9.20 -4.49 -1.81
CA GLN A 9 -10.37 -5.06 -1.13
C GLN A 9 -10.53 -4.54 0.30
N GLY A 10 -9.51 -3.85 0.85
CA GLY A 10 -9.62 -3.12 2.12
C GLY A 10 -10.53 -1.89 2.01
N GLN A 11 -10.99 -1.38 3.15
CA GLN A 11 -11.97 -0.27 3.19
C GLN A 11 -11.54 0.96 2.38
N VAL A 12 -10.31 1.43 2.58
CA VAL A 12 -9.79 2.62 1.89
C VAL A 12 -9.46 2.32 0.44
N GLY A 13 -8.81 1.18 0.16
CA GLY A 13 -8.48 0.76 -1.20
C GLY A 13 -9.72 0.62 -2.09
N TRP A 14 -10.81 0.08 -1.54
CA TRP A 14 -12.08 -0.06 -2.24
C TRP A 14 -12.68 1.30 -2.62
N GLU A 15 -12.76 2.23 -1.67
CA GLU A 15 -13.33 3.56 -1.95
C GLU A 15 -12.44 4.36 -2.90
N LEU A 16 -11.11 4.29 -2.75
CA LEU A 16 -10.16 4.92 -3.67
C LEU A 16 -10.36 4.41 -5.10
N THR A 17 -10.45 3.09 -5.28
CA THR A 17 -10.70 2.46 -6.58
C THR A 17 -12.02 2.95 -7.17
N ARG A 18 -13.11 2.91 -6.40
CA ARG A 18 -14.43 3.36 -6.84
C ARG A 18 -14.43 4.82 -7.28
N ARG A 19 -13.77 5.71 -6.51
CA ARG A 19 -13.70 7.14 -6.79
C ARG A 19 -12.84 7.45 -8.00
N ALA A 20 -11.69 6.78 -8.15
CA ALA A 20 -10.80 6.96 -9.30
C ALA A 20 -11.46 6.51 -10.61
N LEU A 21 -12.15 5.36 -10.61
CA LEU A 21 -12.93 4.90 -11.76
C LEU A 21 -14.06 5.87 -12.11
N ALA A 22 -14.79 6.39 -11.11
CA ALA A 22 -15.84 7.39 -11.33
C ALA A 22 -15.33 8.71 -11.93
N GLN A 23 -14.03 9.01 -11.77
CA GLN A 23 -13.36 10.16 -12.38
C GLN A 23 -12.73 9.86 -13.75
N GLY A 24 -12.89 8.62 -14.27
CA GLY A 24 -12.39 8.22 -15.58
C GLY A 24 -10.89 7.89 -15.61
N HIS A 25 -10.30 7.52 -14.47
CA HIS A 25 -8.93 6.99 -14.43
C HIS A 25 -8.90 5.50 -14.81
N ASP A 26 -7.75 5.07 -15.35
CA ASP A 26 -7.44 3.65 -15.53
C ASP A 26 -6.90 3.12 -14.19
N VAL A 27 -7.54 2.12 -13.59
CA VAL A 27 -7.21 1.66 -12.24
C VAL A 27 -6.87 0.17 -12.25
N LEU A 28 -5.65 -0.13 -11.83
CA LEU A 28 -5.18 -1.46 -11.49
C LEU A 28 -5.41 -1.67 -9.99
N ALA A 29 -6.56 -2.25 -9.65
CA ALA A 29 -6.95 -2.56 -8.29
C ALA A 29 -6.42 -3.94 -7.89
N TRP A 30 -5.40 -3.97 -7.04
CA TRP A 30 -4.69 -5.18 -6.64
C TRP A 30 -4.83 -5.45 -5.15
N ASP A 31 -4.97 -6.72 -4.82
CA ASP A 31 -4.86 -7.23 -3.46
C ASP A 31 -3.78 -8.33 -3.42
N GLN A 32 -3.70 -9.06 -2.31
CA GLN A 32 -2.67 -10.08 -2.09
C GLN A 32 -2.60 -11.14 -3.22
N ALA A 33 -3.73 -11.42 -3.89
CA ALA A 33 -3.78 -12.41 -4.97
C ALA A 33 -3.07 -11.93 -6.25
N GLU A 34 -3.10 -10.63 -6.53
CA GLU A 34 -2.45 -10.03 -7.69
C GLU A 34 -0.99 -9.64 -7.38
N LEU A 35 -0.73 -9.15 -6.17
CA LEU A 35 0.60 -8.76 -5.74
C LEU A 35 0.79 -8.93 -4.23
N ASP A 36 1.62 -9.89 -3.84
CA ASP A 36 2.16 -9.96 -2.48
C ASP A 36 3.32 -8.96 -2.35
N ILE A 37 3.08 -7.87 -1.63
CA ILE A 37 4.08 -6.82 -1.44
C ILE A 37 5.29 -7.28 -0.60
N THR A 38 5.19 -8.40 0.11
CA THR A 38 6.29 -8.98 0.88
C THR A 38 7.34 -9.65 -0.02
N ASP A 39 7.01 -9.91 -1.29
CA ASP A 39 7.94 -10.42 -2.30
C ASP A 39 8.52 -9.28 -3.15
N ALA A 40 9.77 -8.90 -2.84
CA ALA A 40 10.48 -7.86 -3.58
C ALA A 40 10.63 -8.15 -5.08
N VAL A 41 10.76 -9.42 -5.47
CA VAL A 41 10.92 -9.80 -6.88
C VAL A 41 9.61 -9.62 -7.62
N ALA A 42 8.51 -10.11 -7.04
CA ALA A 42 7.17 -9.93 -7.60
C ALA A 42 6.79 -8.45 -7.72
N VAL A 43 7.12 -7.63 -6.70
CA VAL A 43 6.93 -6.17 -6.73
C VAL A 43 7.69 -5.55 -7.90
N ASN A 44 8.97 -5.84 -8.04
CA ASN A 44 9.77 -5.26 -9.12
C ASN A 44 9.23 -5.63 -10.50
N GLN A 45 8.98 -6.91 -10.75
CA GLN A 45 8.47 -7.39 -12.05
C GLN A 45 7.12 -6.77 -12.39
N THR A 46 6.21 -6.70 -11.42
CA THR A 46 4.86 -6.20 -11.62
C THR A 46 4.86 -4.69 -11.88
N LEU A 47 5.62 -3.91 -11.12
CA LEU A 47 5.68 -2.46 -11.34
C LEU A 47 6.39 -2.11 -12.65
N ASP A 48 7.47 -2.82 -13.01
CA ASP A 48 8.20 -2.59 -14.28
C ASP A 48 7.28 -2.76 -15.50
N ALA A 49 6.32 -3.69 -15.44
CA ALA A 49 5.37 -3.97 -16.52
C ALA A 49 4.07 -3.13 -16.47
N SER A 50 3.84 -2.37 -15.39
CA SER A 50 2.53 -1.76 -15.13
C SER A 50 2.20 -0.55 -16.01
N GLY A 51 3.21 0.26 -16.35
CA GLY A 51 3.00 1.58 -16.94
C GLY A 51 2.22 2.55 -16.06
N ALA A 52 2.29 2.40 -14.74
CA ALA A 52 1.56 3.23 -13.78
C ALA A 52 2.13 4.65 -13.67
N ASP A 53 1.23 5.63 -13.52
CA ASP A 53 1.56 7.03 -13.25
C ASP A 53 1.67 7.32 -11.74
N ILE A 54 1.04 6.48 -10.90
CA ILE A 54 1.05 6.58 -9.43
C ILE A 54 0.74 5.22 -8.80
N VAL A 55 1.37 4.94 -7.66
CA VAL A 55 1.06 3.79 -6.80
C VAL A 55 0.49 4.30 -5.48
N ILE A 56 -0.65 3.75 -5.07
CA ILE A 56 -1.25 4.00 -3.77
C ILE A 56 -1.23 2.70 -2.96
N ASN A 57 -0.46 2.67 -1.89
CA ASN A 57 -0.40 1.54 -0.97
C ASN A 57 -1.40 1.71 0.17
N ALA A 58 -2.51 0.97 0.11
CA ALA A 58 -3.49 0.80 1.17
C ALA A 58 -3.45 -0.60 1.80
N ALA A 59 -2.51 -1.47 1.39
CA ALA A 59 -2.32 -2.77 2.01
C ALA A 59 -1.59 -2.62 3.35
N ALA A 60 -2.12 -3.29 4.37
CA ALA A 60 -1.58 -3.31 5.71
C ALA A 60 -2.05 -4.56 6.48
N TYR A 61 -1.24 -5.02 7.42
CA TYR A 61 -1.66 -5.92 8.48
C TYR A 61 -2.27 -5.06 9.61
N THR A 62 -3.61 -5.05 9.70
CA THR A 62 -4.36 -4.14 10.59
C THR A 62 -4.92 -4.81 11.84
N ALA A 63 -4.68 -6.11 12.04
CA ALA A 63 -5.08 -6.82 13.25
C ALA A 63 -4.11 -6.51 14.40
N VAL A 64 -4.25 -5.32 15.04
CA VAL A 64 -3.33 -4.78 16.05
C VAL A 64 -3.00 -5.78 17.16
N ASP A 65 -4.01 -6.40 17.78
CA ASP A 65 -3.81 -7.38 18.87
C ASP A 65 -3.01 -8.61 18.42
N LYS A 66 -3.14 -8.99 17.13
CA LYS A 66 -2.37 -10.09 16.56
C LYS A 66 -0.98 -9.65 16.13
N ALA A 67 -0.77 -8.40 15.77
CA ALA A 67 0.53 -7.87 15.38
C ALA A 67 1.56 -8.01 16.53
N GLU A 68 1.11 -7.90 17.78
CA GLU A 68 1.93 -8.17 18.98
C GLU A 68 2.38 -9.63 19.08
N GLN A 69 1.58 -10.56 18.57
CA GLN A 69 1.85 -12.01 18.61
C GLN A 69 2.56 -12.50 17.34
N GLU A 70 2.38 -11.80 16.23
CA GLU A 70 2.92 -12.12 14.90
C GLU A 70 3.81 -10.97 14.37
N PRO A 71 4.83 -10.50 15.12
CA PRO A 71 5.59 -9.30 14.76
C PRO A 71 6.32 -9.45 13.43
N GLU A 72 6.80 -10.64 13.09
CA GLU A 72 7.44 -10.91 11.80
C GLU A 72 6.48 -10.68 10.63
N ARG A 73 5.24 -11.15 10.76
CA ARG A 73 4.21 -10.95 9.72
C ARG A 73 3.78 -9.49 9.64
N ALA A 74 3.62 -8.84 10.79
CA ALA A 74 3.32 -7.42 10.84
C ALA A 74 4.43 -6.59 10.17
N PHE A 75 5.70 -6.90 10.43
CA PHE A 75 6.82 -6.22 9.77
C PHE A 75 6.92 -6.54 8.28
N ALA A 76 6.74 -7.80 7.88
CA ALA A 76 6.78 -8.17 6.46
C ALA A 76 5.79 -7.31 5.65
N VAL A 77 4.57 -7.12 6.15
CA VAL A 77 3.53 -6.34 5.45
C VAL A 77 3.68 -4.84 5.68
N ASN A 78 3.86 -4.36 6.91
CA ASN A 78 3.78 -2.92 7.26
C ASN A 78 5.12 -2.19 7.19
N ARG A 79 6.25 -2.89 7.10
CA ARG A 79 7.59 -2.30 6.98
C ARG A 79 8.24 -2.70 5.67
N ASP A 80 8.39 -3.99 5.43
CA ASP A 80 9.19 -4.50 4.31
C ASP A 80 8.43 -4.33 2.99
N GLY A 81 7.12 -4.58 2.96
CA GLY A 81 6.26 -4.31 1.81
C GLY A 81 6.35 -2.87 1.30
N PRO A 82 6.12 -1.84 2.14
CA PRO A 82 6.36 -0.45 1.77
C PRO A 82 7.78 -0.15 1.30
N VAL A 83 8.81 -0.79 1.88
CA VAL A 83 10.20 -0.64 1.41
C VAL A 83 10.36 -1.17 -0.03
N HIS A 84 9.81 -2.34 -0.33
CA HIS A 84 9.85 -2.90 -1.69
C HIS A 84 9.16 -1.98 -2.70
N LEU A 85 7.96 -1.50 -2.36
CA LEU A 85 7.20 -0.57 -3.21
C LEU A 85 7.95 0.73 -3.42
N ALA A 86 8.46 1.34 -2.34
CA ALA A 86 9.20 2.60 -2.40
C ALA A 86 10.47 2.47 -3.26
N THR A 87 11.18 1.34 -3.14
CA THR A 87 12.40 1.07 -3.91
C THR A 87 12.09 0.93 -5.41
N ALA A 88 11.04 0.18 -5.76
CA ALA A 88 10.60 0.03 -7.15
C ALA A 88 10.09 1.36 -7.73
N CYS A 89 9.26 2.09 -6.99
CA CYS A 89 8.73 3.39 -7.38
C CYS A 89 9.84 4.42 -7.60
N ALA A 90 10.84 4.49 -6.71
CA ALA A 90 11.99 5.38 -6.85
C ALA A 90 12.82 5.05 -8.11
N ARG A 91 13.06 3.76 -8.40
CA ARG A 91 13.76 3.33 -9.62
C ARG A 91 13.01 3.76 -10.88
N LEU A 92 11.69 3.63 -10.89
CA LEU A 92 10.84 3.92 -12.04
C LEU A 92 10.39 5.38 -12.12
N ASN A 93 10.78 6.22 -11.14
CA ASN A 93 10.32 7.59 -11.00
C ASN A 93 8.78 7.70 -10.95
N ILE A 94 8.14 6.76 -10.26
CA ILE A 94 6.69 6.73 -10.02
C ILE A 94 6.44 7.29 -8.60
N PRO A 95 5.51 8.25 -8.42
CA PRO A 95 5.11 8.68 -7.08
C PRO A 95 4.41 7.56 -6.31
N LEU A 96 4.76 7.43 -5.03
CA LEU A 96 4.14 6.49 -4.09
C LEU A 96 3.39 7.26 -2.99
N LEU A 97 2.10 6.97 -2.82
CA LEU A 97 1.32 7.37 -1.65
C LEU A 97 1.20 6.15 -0.72
N HIS A 98 1.68 6.28 0.51
CA HIS A 98 1.56 5.23 1.53
C HIS A 98 0.65 5.67 2.66
N ILE A 99 -0.42 4.90 2.91
CA ILE A 99 -1.32 5.15 4.03
C ILE A 99 -0.66 4.60 5.30
N SER A 100 -0.56 5.46 6.32
CA SER A 100 -0.02 5.13 7.63
C SER A 100 -1.10 5.27 8.70
N THR A 101 -0.68 5.40 9.96
CA THR A 101 -1.54 5.43 11.14
C THR A 101 -1.03 6.44 12.14
N ASP A 102 -1.95 6.97 12.95
CA ASP A 102 -1.67 7.74 14.16
C ASP A 102 -0.94 6.94 15.26
N TYR A 103 -0.90 5.61 15.17
CA TYR A 103 -0.16 4.74 16.09
C TYR A 103 1.36 4.93 16.04
N VAL A 104 1.87 5.78 15.13
CA VAL A 104 3.26 6.27 15.16
C VAL A 104 3.53 7.23 16.32
N TYR A 105 2.47 7.74 16.96
CA TYR A 105 2.55 8.62 18.13
C TYR A 105 2.29 7.87 19.43
N ASP A 106 2.71 8.48 20.55
CA ASP A 106 2.58 7.92 21.91
C ASP A 106 1.19 8.04 22.54
N GLY A 107 0.27 8.77 21.90
CA GLY A 107 -1.09 9.02 22.40
C GLY A 107 -1.19 9.97 23.60
N ALA A 108 -0.11 10.66 24.01
CA ALA A 108 -0.10 11.52 25.19
C ALA A 108 -0.72 12.92 24.96
N LYS A 109 -0.90 13.36 23.71
CA LYS A 109 -1.51 14.67 23.42
C LYS A 109 -3.03 14.65 23.65
N THR A 110 -3.54 15.76 24.17
CA THR A 110 -4.99 16.02 24.31
C THR A 110 -5.56 16.92 23.20
N SER A 111 -4.79 17.17 22.14
CA SER A 111 -5.15 17.97 20.97
C SER A 111 -4.90 17.16 19.68
N PRO A 112 -5.41 17.60 18.51
CA PRO A 112 -5.00 17.01 17.24
C PRO A 112 -3.48 16.94 17.12
N TYR A 113 -2.98 15.83 16.56
CA TYR A 113 -1.55 15.58 16.41
C TYR A 113 -0.90 16.47 15.37
#